data_AF-A0AAD1MX00-F1
#
_entry.id   AF-A0AAD1MX00-F1
#
_cell.length_a   1.000
_cell.length_b   1.000
_cell.length_c   1.000
_cell.angle_alpha   90.00
_cell.angle_beta   90.00
_cell.angle_gamma   90.00
#
_symmetry.space_group_name_H-M   'P 1'
#
loop_
_entity.id
_entity.type
_entity.pdbx_description
1 polymer ?
#
loop_
_entity_poly.entity_id
_entity_poly.type
_entity_poly.pdbx_seq_one_letter_code
_entity_poly.pdbx_strand_id
1 'polypeptide(L)'
;MTTDEFFNSTPELRTIHQWARARFAAPWAVFGATLLRVSASTGPEVQLPGIIGGRASLNLLAAFVSASGGGKGISDKVSRLAWPAPIIERPIGSGEGIAALFAPPKKEGAERVTRAIINVTEIDTLAGIASRQGSILLAQLKAMAMGELLGQSNASEATSRVVQPHTYRCCLSVGAQPGHTSVIFGDTTGGTPQRFLWFPTVDPDMPDSAADDPEPLNTNLPVWARGSAEVVEIQYGPEEIARTVIQAHLARQRGEAHALDGHAVLTRLKVAATLAIMHHRSVVSDLDWQLSEEVMAVSDRTRDWIVEQAQQAARARVRDRAIARAAGEEFYESSRLETVKRSIHRMLDRDGEQAGSDLRRRLGTREKRDLFDQAMSLLEHEGIVSSVPGQIKGVRYRLSGHGDHGGHPPYPQVNSGDQASHGDHSDNVTDLDTRRWHDPRKPKPSAREWFEEHIQQLREEGHTTATSFAVYEAGMAAGHSKSTLAQAASAHPEVTVIDRSRGTATWSIVPGEQGAYVPASAWVTRYLDNLPEGTTVVDQAHFRAAAIAAGYDHSTARTVLHKSDRIVSEPAVGNAVNNRIWRIVKDDDGERSA
;
A
#
# COMPACT_ATOMS: atom_id res chain seq x y z
N MET A 1 -11.60 -35.76 0.29
CA MET A 1 -12.94 -35.70 0.91
C MET A 1 -13.64 -34.48 0.32
N THR A 2 -14.96 -34.50 0.10
CA THR A 2 -15.66 -33.27 -0.35
C THR A 2 -15.85 -32.29 0.81
N THR A 3 -16.14 -31.01 0.53
CA THR A 3 -16.44 -30.02 1.57
C THR A 3 -17.64 -30.45 2.43
N ASP A 4 -18.69 -30.97 1.81
CA ASP A 4 -19.88 -31.43 2.52
C ASP A 4 -19.61 -32.68 3.37
N GLU A 5 -18.82 -33.63 2.87
CA GLU A 5 -18.37 -34.78 3.66
C GLU A 5 -17.56 -34.34 4.89
N PHE A 6 -16.66 -33.37 4.72
CA PHE A 6 -15.85 -32.82 5.81
C PHE A 6 -16.74 -32.22 6.91
N PHE A 7 -17.63 -31.29 6.54
CA PHE A 7 -18.47 -30.61 7.52
C PHE A 7 -19.54 -31.52 8.15
N ASN A 8 -19.91 -32.64 7.51
CA ASN A 8 -20.84 -33.61 8.09
C ASN A 8 -20.16 -34.74 8.88
N SER A 9 -18.82 -34.77 8.93
CA SER A 9 -18.06 -35.84 9.57
C SER A 9 -18.24 -35.90 11.10
N THR A 10 -18.46 -34.76 11.77
CA THR A 10 -18.72 -34.70 13.22
C THR A 10 -19.82 -33.69 13.55
N PRO A 11 -20.50 -33.81 14.70
CA PRO A 11 -21.46 -32.82 15.16
C PRO A 11 -20.87 -31.41 15.26
N GLU A 12 -19.63 -31.28 15.76
CA GLU A 12 -18.93 -30.00 15.93
C GLU A 12 -18.68 -29.32 14.59
N LEU A 13 -18.19 -30.06 13.59
CA LEU A 13 -17.98 -29.52 12.24
C LEU A 13 -19.30 -29.13 11.58
N ARG A 14 -20.37 -29.90 11.81
CA ARG A 14 -21.70 -29.57 11.31
C ARG A 14 -22.21 -28.28 11.91
N THR A 15 -22.03 -28.09 13.22
CA THR A 15 -22.40 -26.84 13.91
C THR A 15 -21.61 -25.64 13.36
N ILE A 16 -20.31 -25.79 13.08
CA ILE A 16 -19.50 -24.74 12.43
C ILE A 16 -20.06 -24.38 11.04
N HIS A 17 -20.44 -25.38 10.25
CA HIS A 17 -21.05 -25.17 8.94
C HIS A 17 -22.40 -24.45 9.05
N GLN A 18 -23.25 -24.87 9.97
CA GLN A 18 -24.55 -24.23 10.24
C GLN A 18 -24.38 -22.77 10.65
N TRP A 19 -23.42 -22.46 11.54
CA TRP A 19 -23.08 -21.09 11.91
C TRP A 19 -22.65 -20.25 10.71
N ALA A 20 -21.83 -20.84 9.82
CA ALA A 20 -21.40 -20.17 8.60
C ALA A 20 -22.59 -19.83 7.68
N ARG A 21 -23.52 -20.78 7.50
CA ARG A 21 -24.74 -20.60 6.69
C ARG A 21 -25.71 -19.59 7.32
N ALA A 22 -25.93 -19.64 8.63
CA ALA A 22 -26.81 -18.70 9.35
C ALA A 22 -26.34 -17.24 9.28
N ARG A 23 -25.04 -17.02 9.04
CA ARG A 23 -24.40 -15.69 9.09
C ARG A 23 -23.74 -15.26 7.77
N PHE A 24 -24.06 -15.94 6.66
CA PHE A 24 -23.51 -15.63 5.32
C PHE A 24 -21.98 -15.52 5.32
N ALA A 25 -21.32 -16.44 6.01
CA ALA A 25 -19.88 -16.53 6.09
C ALA A 25 -19.39 -17.79 5.37
N ALA A 26 -18.18 -17.74 4.81
CA ALA A 26 -17.62 -18.90 4.15
C ALA A 26 -17.28 -20.02 5.17
N PRO A 27 -17.72 -21.26 4.97
CA PRO A 27 -17.52 -22.36 5.92
C PRO A 27 -16.06 -22.58 6.33
N TRP A 28 -15.15 -22.62 5.37
CA TRP A 28 -13.72 -22.83 5.62
C TRP A 28 -13.08 -21.68 6.43
N ALA A 29 -13.54 -20.45 6.23
CA ALA A 29 -13.08 -19.31 7.01
C ALA A 29 -13.61 -19.33 8.45
N VAL A 30 -14.88 -19.69 8.65
CA VAL A 30 -15.44 -19.87 10.00
C VAL A 30 -14.75 -21.03 10.72
N PHE A 31 -14.49 -22.14 10.02
CA PHE A 31 -13.71 -23.26 10.54
C PHE A 31 -12.31 -22.85 10.97
N GLY A 32 -11.54 -22.18 10.10
CA GLY A 32 -10.18 -21.73 10.40
C GLY A 32 -10.14 -20.78 11.60
N ALA A 33 -11.08 -19.83 11.67
CA ALA A 33 -11.20 -18.91 12.80
C ALA A 33 -11.58 -19.63 14.10
N THR A 34 -12.49 -20.61 14.02
CA THR A 34 -12.86 -21.45 15.17
C THR A 34 -11.68 -22.29 15.65
N LEU A 35 -10.87 -22.84 14.74
CA LEU A 35 -9.66 -23.60 15.08
C LEU A 35 -8.65 -22.76 15.87
N LEU A 36 -8.45 -21.49 15.48
CA LEU A 36 -7.62 -20.55 16.26
C LEU A 36 -8.17 -20.35 17.67
N ARG A 37 -9.50 -20.30 17.83
CA ARG A 37 -10.14 -20.12 19.14
C ARG A 37 -10.04 -21.37 20.01
N VAL A 38 -10.15 -22.57 19.45
CA VAL A 38 -9.90 -23.83 20.18
C VAL A 38 -8.45 -23.86 20.68
N SER A 39 -7.49 -23.57 19.80
CA SER A 39 -6.08 -23.51 20.17
C SER A 39 -5.80 -22.46 21.24
N ALA A 40 -6.31 -21.22 21.08
CA ALA A 40 -6.14 -20.14 22.05
C ALA A 40 -6.92 -20.34 23.36
N SER A 41 -7.95 -21.19 23.38
CA SER A 41 -8.60 -21.61 24.63
C SER A 41 -7.71 -22.57 25.40
N THR A 42 -6.91 -23.38 24.71
CA THR A 42 -6.07 -24.42 25.30
C THR A 42 -4.78 -23.83 25.89
N GLY A 43 -4.44 -24.22 27.12
CA GLY A 43 -3.23 -23.78 27.81
C GLY A 43 -1.91 -24.13 27.09
N PRO A 44 -0.83 -23.38 27.34
CA PRO A 44 0.51 -23.67 26.79
C PRO A 44 1.11 -25.00 27.29
N GLU A 45 0.64 -25.52 28.42
CA GLU A 45 1.00 -26.83 28.97
C GLU A 45 0.57 -27.99 28.08
N VAL A 46 -0.45 -27.82 27.23
CA VAL A 46 -0.87 -28.84 26.27
C VAL A 46 -0.01 -28.75 25.02
N GLN A 47 0.72 -29.81 24.71
CA GLN A 47 1.75 -29.83 23.67
C GLN A 47 1.66 -31.11 22.82
N LEU A 48 2.23 -31.03 21.63
CA LEU A 48 2.49 -32.21 20.81
C LEU A 48 3.72 -32.97 21.35
N PRO A 49 3.72 -34.30 21.33
CA PRO A 49 4.82 -35.12 21.79
C PRO A 49 6.02 -34.96 20.86
N GLY A 50 7.22 -35.00 21.45
CA GLY A 50 8.48 -34.85 20.72
C GLY A 50 8.90 -36.13 20.00
N ILE A 51 8.21 -36.51 18.91
CA ILE A 51 8.66 -37.66 18.08
C ILE A 51 10.06 -37.38 17.51
N ILE A 52 10.29 -36.15 17.05
CA ILE A 52 11.56 -35.69 16.50
C ILE A 52 12.00 -34.46 17.27
N GLY A 53 13.16 -34.55 17.92
CA GLY A 53 13.68 -33.46 18.76
C GLY A 53 12.86 -33.32 20.04
N GLY A 54 12.24 -32.14 20.23
CA GLY A 54 11.46 -31.80 21.42
C GLY A 54 9.97 -31.69 21.16
N ARG A 55 9.21 -31.39 22.21
CA ARG A 55 7.78 -31.09 22.14
C ARG A 55 7.50 -29.89 21.24
N ALA A 56 6.27 -29.79 20.74
CA ALA A 56 5.85 -28.64 19.95
C ALA A 56 4.59 -27.99 20.52
N SER A 57 4.51 -26.67 20.37
CA SER A 57 3.30 -25.92 20.73
C SER A 57 2.15 -26.19 19.76
N LEU A 58 0.92 -25.86 20.16
CA LEU A 58 -0.26 -25.80 19.29
C LEU A 58 -0.50 -24.41 18.69
N ASN A 59 0.50 -23.54 18.66
CA ASN A 59 0.36 -22.20 18.09
C ASN A 59 0.01 -22.28 16.60
N LEU A 60 -1.05 -21.60 16.18
CA LEU A 60 -1.57 -21.60 14.82
C LEU A 60 -1.55 -20.20 14.20
N LEU A 61 -1.10 -20.11 12.96
CA LEU A 61 -1.17 -18.90 12.15
C LEU A 61 -2.12 -19.19 11.00
N ALA A 62 -3.14 -18.37 10.82
CA ALA A 62 -4.09 -18.48 9.71
C ALA A 62 -4.23 -17.17 8.96
N ALA A 63 -4.28 -17.27 7.63
CA ALA A 63 -4.58 -16.20 6.72
C ALA A 63 -5.93 -16.46 6.03
N PHE A 64 -6.82 -15.49 6.11
CA PHE A 64 -8.17 -15.52 5.56
C PHE A 64 -8.21 -14.62 4.33
N VAL A 65 -8.52 -15.21 3.19
CA VAL A 65 -8.19 -14.63 1.90
C VAL A 65 -9.42 -14.34 1.07
N SER A 66 -9.54 -13.10 0.61
CA SER A 66 -10.51 -12.67 -0.40
C SER A 66 -10.01 -11.53 -1.27
N ALA A 67 -10.71 -11.30 -2.38
CA ALA A 67 -10.74 -9.99 -3.00
C ALA A 67 -11.31 -8.94 -2.02
N SER A 68 -10.95 -7.66 -2.17
CA SER A 68 -11.37 -6.58 -1.26
C SER A 68 -12.85 -6.67 -0.87
N GLY A 69 -13.14 -6.59 0.43
CA GLY A 69 -14.50 -6.70 0.98
C GLY A 69 -15.04 -8.11 1.24
N GLY A 70 -14.30 -9.18 0.93
CA GLY A 70 -14.83 -10.56 0.93
C GLY A 70 -14.96 -11.28 2.29
N GLY A 71 -15.32 -10.61 3.38
CA GLY A 71 -15.92 -11.32 4.53
C GLY A 71 -15.00 -11.85 5.64
N LYS A 72 -13.72 -11.46 5.71
CA LYS A 72 -12.84 -11.81 6.86
C LYS A 72 -13.47 -11.43 8.21
N GLY A 73 -13.86 -10.16 8.35
CA GLY A 73 -14.44 -9.64 9.59
C GLY A 73 -15.73 -10.35 9.99
N ILE A 74 -16.43 -10.97 9.03
CA ILE A 74 -17.62 -11.79 9.29
C ILE A 74 -17.18 -13.11 9.94
N SER A 75 -16.21 -13.81 9.34
CA SER A 75 -15.73 -15.11 9.86
C SER A 75 -15.18 -15.02 11.29
N ASP A 76 -14.44 -13.95 11.61
CA ASP A 76 -13.99 -13.67 12.98
C ASP A 76 -15.19 -13.46 13.94
N LYS A 77 -16.25 -12.76 13.52
CA LYS A 77 -17.46 -12.55 14.35
C LYS A 77 -18.23 -13.85 14.55
N VAL A 78 -18.43 -14.63 13.48
CA VAL A 78 -19.15 -15.90 13.53
C VAL A 78 -18.41 -16.92 14.39
N SER A 79 -17.08 -16.99 14.31
CA SER A 79 -16.31 -17.90 15.18
C SER A 79 -16.42 -17.56 16.68
N ARG A 80 -16.68 -16.29 17.04
CA ARG A 80 -16.98 -15.90 18.43
C ARG A 80 -18.33 -16.41 18.90
N LEU A 81 -19.31 -16.50 18.00
CA LEU A 81 -20.62 -17.08 18.29
C LEU A 81 -20.53 -18.61 18.35
N ALA A 82 -19.81 -19.23 17.42
CA ALA A 82 -19.60 -20.68 17.37
C ALA A 82 -18.79 -21.18 18.58
N TRP A 83 -17.71 -20.49 18.95
CA TRP A 83 -16.86 -20.85 20.10
C TRP A 83 -16.75 -19.67 21.09
N PRO A 84 -17.74 -19.46 21.97
CA PRO A 84 -17.86 -18.29 22.85
C PRO A 84 -16.94 -18.32 24.09
N ALA A 85 -15.68 -18.73 23.94
CA ALA A 85 -14.69 -18.69 25.02
C ALA A 85 -14.12 -17.26 25.25
N PRO A 86 -13.82 -16.87 26.50
CA PRO A 86 -13.21 -15.58 26.83
C PRO A 86 -11.71 -15.57 26.48
N ILE A 87 -11.39 -15.27 25.23
CA ILE A 87 -10.03 -15.26 24.70
C ILE A 87 -9.52 -13.82 24.60
N ILE A 88 -8.29 -13.59 25.05
CA ILE A 88 -7.63 -12.30 24.90
C ILE A 88 -7.28 -12.08 23.43
N GLU A 89 -7.86 -11.05 22.83
CA GLU A 89 -7.52 -10.60 21.48
C GLU A 89 -6.69 -9.31 21.52
N ARG A 90 -5.68 -9.20 20.66
CA ARG A 90 -4.81 -8.01 20.56
C ARG A 90 -4.50 -7.67 19.09
N PRO A 91 -4.33 -6.39 18.75
CA PRO A 91 -3.82 -6.01 17.43
C PRO A 91 -2.35 -6.42 17.30
N ILE A 92 -1.87 -6.52 16.06
CA ILE A 92 -0.44 -6.73 15.79
C ILE A 92 0.38 -5.49 16.18
N GLY A 93 1.51 -5.73 16.84
CA GLY A 93 2.53 -4.72 17.16
C GLY A 93 3.86 -5.05 16.50
N SER A 94 4.95 -4.47 17.02
CA SER A 94 6.30 -4.88 16.64
C SER A 94 6.63 -6.30 17.13
N GLY A 95 7.76 -6.86 16.69
CA GLY A 95 8.20 -8.17 17.19
C GLY A 95 8.43 -8.18 18.71
N GLU A 96 8.95 -7.09 19.28
CA GLU A 96 9.08 -6.90 20.72
C GLU A 96 7.71 -6.79 21.41
N GLY A 97 6.70 -6.25 20.72
CA GLY A 97 5.33 -6.19 21.19
C GLY A 97 4.71 -7.57 21.40
N ILE A 98 5.03 -8.54 20.54
CA ILE A 98 4.60 -9.94 20.71
C ILE A 98 5.19 -10.51 22.01
N ALA A 99 6.49 -10.31 22.26
CA ALA A 99 7.13 -10.75 23.50
C ALA A 99 6.57 -10.00 24.73
N ALA A 100 6.30 -8.70 24.61
CA ALA A 100 5.74 -7.88 25.68
C ALA A 100 4.36 -8.39 26.15
N LEU A 101 3.56 -8.96 25.24
CA LEU A 101 2.25 -9.51 25.57
C LEU A 101 2.32 -10.65 26.58
N PHE A 102 3.33 -11.51 26.49
CA PHE A 102 3.46 -12.72 27.32
C PHE A 102 4.56 -12.63 28.40
N ALA A 103 5.28 -11.51 28.44
CA ALA A 103 6.27 -11.24 29.46
C ALA A 103 5.62 -11.24 30.85
N PRO A 104 6.32 -11.73 31.89
CA PRO A 104 5.83 -11.63 33.26
C PRO A 104 5.46 -10.19 33.61
N PRO A 105 4.30 -9.97 34.27
CA PRO A 105 3.88 -8.63 34.62
C PRO A 105 4.85 -8.02 35.64
N LYS A 106 5.20 -6.75 35.46
CA LYS A 106 6.07 -6.01 36.37
C LYS A 106 5.36 -5.54 37.65
N LYS A 107 4.03 -5.44 37.59
CA LYS A 107 3.20 -5.07 38.75
C LYS A 107 2.81 -6.32 39.51
N GLU A 108 3.05 -6.31 40.80
CA GLU A 108 2.64 -7.39 41.71
C GLU A 108 1.11 -7.53 41.69
N GLY A 109 0.61 -8.77 41.61
CA GLY A 109 -0.82 -9.08 41.55
C GLY A 109 -1.48 -8.99 40.16
N ALA A 110 -0.78 -8.53 39.12
CA ALA A 110 -1.31 -8.61 37.76
C ALA A 110 -1.21 -10.04 37.21
N GLU A 111 -2.28 -10.53 36.57
CA GLU A 111 -2.28 -11.85 35.95
C GLU A 111 -1.43 -11.87 34.68
N ARG A 112 -0.61 -12.91 34.54
CA ARG A 112 0.20 -13.14 33.34
C ARG A 112 -0.71 -13.59 32.20
N VAL A 113 -0.64 -12.90 31.07
CA VAL A 113 -1.23 -13.39 29.82
C VAL A 113 -0.42 -14.58 29.33
N THR A 114 -1.04 -15.74 29.21
CA THR A 114 -0.42 -16.97 28.69
C THR A 114 -1.04 -17.41 27.37
N ARG A 115 -2.20 -16.87 27.01
CA ARG A 115 -2.96 -17.24 25.81
C ARG A 115 -3.52 -15.99 25.15
N ALA A 116 -3.33 -15.85 23.84
CA ALA A 116 -3.93 -14.76 23.08
C ALA A 116 -4.08 -15.08 21.58
N ILE A 117 -5.00 -14.38 20.92
CA ILE A 117 -5.07 -14.27 19.46
C ILE A 117 -4.61 -12.87 19.07
N ILE A 118 -3.60 -12.78 18.21
CA ILE A 118 -3.24 -11.55 17.54
C ILE A 118 -4.07 -11.45 16.25
N ASN A 119 -4.89 -10.41 16.14
CA ASN A 119 -5.72 -10.16 14.97
C ASN A 119 -5.12 -9.04 14.10
N VAL A 120 -4.94 -9.33 12.82
CA VAL A 120 -4.48 -8.42 11.78
C VAL A 120 -5.59 -8.31 10.74
N THR A 121 -6.43 -7.29 10.86
CA THR A 121 -7.58 -7.09 9.95
C THR A 121 -7.15 -7.03 8.49
N GLU A 122 -6.04 -6.35 8.20
CA GLU A 122 -5.48 -6.20 6.86
C GLU A 122 -3.97 -6.45 6.87
N ILE A 123 -3.52 -7.29 5.93
CA ILE A 123 -2.11 -7.67 5.76
C ILE A 123 -1.17 -6.48 5.55
N ASP A 124 -1.68 -5.34 5.06
CA ASP A 124 -0.90 -4.11 4.89
C ASP A 124 -0.42 -3.53 6.23
N THR A 125 -1.17 -3.76 7.32
CA THR A 125 -0.72 -3.38 8.66
C THR A 125 0.53 -4.17 9.04
N LEU A 126 0.53 -5.48 8.77
CA LEU A 126 1.69 -6.35 8.99
C LEU A 126 2.85 -5.94 8.06
N ALA A 127 2.57 -5.66 6.79
CA ALA A 127 3.57 -5.18 5.82
C ALA A 127 4.24 -3.88 6.28
N GLY A 128 3.45 -2.90 6.72
CA GLY A 128 3.97 -1.60 7.19
C GLY A 128 4.81 -1.69 8.47
N ILE A 129 4.56 -2.67 9.35
CA ILE A 129 5.41 -2.92 10.53
C ILE A 129 6.67 -3.70 10.14
N ALA A 130 6.54 -4.68 9.25
CA ALA A 130 7.67 -5.47 8.76
C ALA A 130 8.67 -4.64 7.94
N SER A 131 8.21 -3.63 7.19
CA SER A 131 9.05 -2.78 6.35
C SER A 131 9.88 -1.74 7.12
N ARG A 132 9.67 -1.59 8.43
CA ARG A 132 10.44 -0.63 9.24
C ARG A 132 11.89 -1.11 9.37
N GLN A 133 12.83 -0.17 9.27
CA GLN A 133 14.26 -0.47 9.46
C GLN A 133 14.49 -1.09 10.84
N GLY A 134 15.16 -2.24 10.88
CA GLY A 134 15.42 -3.00 12.11
C GLY A 134 14.25 -3.83 12.63
N SER A 135 13.15 -3.97 11.87
CA SER A 135 12.01 -4.79 12.28
C SER A 135 12.38 -6.27 12.39
N ILE A 136 12.11 -6.87 13.54
CA ILE A 136 12.28 -8.32 13.79
C ILE A 136 10.95 -9.09 13.71
N LEU A 137 9.89 -8.47 13.17
CA LEU A 137 8.54 -9.01 13.23
C LEU A 137 8.42 -10.41 12.60
N LEU A 138 8.90 -10.59 11.35
CA LEU A 138 8.79 -11.88 10.67
C LEU A 138 9.58 -12.99 11.37
N ALA A 139 10.73 -12.65 11.96
CA ALA A 139 11.51 -13.60 12.75
C ALA A 139 10.76 -14.03 14.02
N GLN A 140 10.16 -13.06 14.74
CA GLN A 140 9.35 -13.36 15.93
C GLN A 140 8.07 -14.13 15.59
N LEU A 141 7.43 -13.87 14.45
CA LEU A 141 6.27 -14.66 14.00
C LEU A 141 6.64 -16.12 13.71
N LYS A 142 7.83 -16.38 13.14
CA LYS A 142 8.34 -17.75 12.93
C LYS A 142 8.62 -18.45 14.26
N ALA A 143 9.34 -17.79 15.18
CA ALA A 143 9.58 -18.31 16.52
C ALA A 143 8.26 -18.58 17.27
N MET A 144 7.30 -17.64 17.18
CA MET A 144 5.97 -17.74 17.76
C MET A 144 5.19 -18.94 17.20
N ALA A 145 5.21 -19.15 15.88
CA ALA A 145 4.59 -20.30 15.25
C ALA A 145 5.16 -21.61 15.80
N MET A 146 6.46 -21.67 16.08
CA MET A 146 7.10 -22.87 16.64
C MET A 146 6.91 -23.00 18.16
N GLY A 147 6.58 -21.91 18.85
CA GLY A 147 6.55 -21.86 20.32
C GLY A 147 7.95 -21.69 20.93
N GLU A 148 8.89 -21.14 20.17
CA GLU A 148 10.27 -20.91 20.57
C GLU A 148 10.41 -19.68 21.48
N LEU A 149 11.63 -19.39 21.90
CA LEU A 149 12.00 -18.22 22.69
C LEU A 149 11.57 -16.94 21.95
N LEU A 150 10.84 -16.06 22.64
CA LEU A 150 10.49 -14.73 22.11
C LEU A 150 11.24 -13.62 22.81
N GLY A 151 11.44 -12.54 22.05
CA GLY A 151 11.97 -11.28 22.51
C GLY A 151 13.49 -11.12 22.35
N GLN A 152 14.07 -10.23 23.14
CA GLN A 152 15.45 -9.76 23.01
C GLN A 152 16.05 -9.47 24.39
N SER A 153 17.33 -9.80 24.55
CA SER A 153 18.15 -9.38 25.68
C SER A 153 18.72 -8.00 25.40
N ASN A 154 18.26 -6.99 26.15
CA ASN A 154 18.71 -5.61 26.03
C ASN A 154 19.64 -5.25 27.18
N ALA A 155 20.39 -4.14 27.03
CA ALA A 155 21.37 -3.71 28.04
C ALA A 155 20.75 -3.43 29.43
N SER A 156 19.45 -3.14 29.50
CA SER A 156 18.73 -2.96 30.77
C SER A 156 17.62 -4.00 30.93
N GLU A 157 17.42 -4.45 32.17
CA GLU A 157 16.32 -5.35 32.55
C GLU A 157 14.96 -4.70 32.26
N ALA A 158 14.85 -3.38 32.42
CA ALA A 158 13.63 -2.63 32.16
C ALA A 158 13.14 -2.74 30.70
N THR A 159 14.05 -2.95 29.74
CA THR A 159 13.75 -3.05 28.31
C THR A 159 13.89 -4.48 27.77
N SER A 160 14.46 -5.39 28.55
CA SER A 160 14.55 -6.81 28.21
C SER A 160 13.19 -7.48 28.33
N ARG A 161 12.84 -8.25 27.31
CA ARG A 161 11.59 -9.02 27.26
C ARG A 161 11.96 -10.39 26.77
N VAL A 162 11.92 -11.38 27.66
CA VAL A 162 12.26 -12.76 27.33
C VAL A 162 11.09 -13.64 27.74
N VAL A 163 10.51 -14.33 26.76
CA VAL A 163 9.44 -15.29 26.99
C VAL A 163 9.96 -16.67 26.64
N GLN A 164 9.94 -17.57 27.63
CA GLN A 164 10.51 -18.90 27.49
C GLN A 164 9.71 -19.78 26.51
N PRO A 165 10.38 -20.70 25.78
CA PRO A 165 9.72 -21.62 24.88
C PRO A 165 8.56 -22.36 25.54
N HIS A 166 7.48 -22.56 24.80
CA HIS A 166 6.28 -23.29 25.23
C HIS A 166 5.59 -22.77 26.51
N THR A 167 5.89 -21.54 26.96
CA THR A 167 5.19 -20.90 28.09
C THR A 167 4.04 -19.99 27.67
N TYR A 168 3.71 -19.97 26.38
CA TYR A 168 2.66 -19.16 25.79
C TYR A 168 1.93 -19.90 24.66
N ARG A 169 0.67 -19.55 24.48
CA ARG A 169 -0.19 -19.92 23.37
C ARG A 169 -0.54 -18.67 22.59
N CYS A 170 0.07 -18.49 21.42
CA CYS A 170 -0.22 -17.35 20.57
C CYS A 170 -0.72 -17.83 19.21
N CYS A 171 -1.93 -17.40 18.85
CA CYS A 171 -2.50 -17.63 17.53
C CYS A 171 -2.51 -16.32 16.74
N LEU A 172 -2.44 -16.41 15.41
CA LEU A 172 -2.48 -15.24 14.51
C LEU A 172 -3.62 -15.39 13.50
N SER A 173 -4.49 -14.38 13.42
CA SER A 173 -5.52 -14.25 12.37
C SER A 173 -5.15 -13.09 11.45
N VAL A 174 -4.82 -13.36 10.19
CA VAL A 174 -4.45 -12.33 9.19
C VAL A 174 -5.50 -12.25 8.09
N GLY A 175 -5.95 -11.04 7.78
CA GLY A 175 -6.74 -10.78 6.58
C GLY A 175 -5.82 -10.54 5.40
N ALA A 176 -5.86 -11.40 4.40
CA ALA A 176 -4.96 -11.35 3.26
C ALA A 176 -5.73 -11.03 1.98
N GLN A 177 -5.18 -10.14 1.17
CA GLN A 177 -5.63 -9.90 -0.21
C GLN A 177 -4.54 -10.38 -1.16
N PRO A 178 -4.86 -11.08 -2.27
CA PRO A 178 -3.84 -11.69 -3.11
C PRO A 178 -2.74 -10.74 -3.58
N GLY A 179 -3.06 -9.48 -3.89
CA GLY A 179 -2.09 -8.49 -4.33
C GLY A 179 -1.12 -7.98 -3.26
N HIS A 180 -1.40 -8.20 -1.97
CA HIS A 180 -0.69 -7.58 -0.83
C HIS A 180 0.01 -8.61 0.07
N THR A 181 0.02 -9.88 -0.30
CA THR A 181 0.63 -10.98 0.47
C THR A 181 2.14 -11.09 0.32
N SER A 182 2.78 -10.17 -0.40
CA SER A 182 4.23 -10.18 -0.66
C SER A 182 5.07 -10.15 0.62
N VAL A 183 4.57 -9.57 1.72
CA VAL A 183 5.27 -9.61 3.02
C VAL A 183 5.38 -11.03 3.59
N ILE A 184 4.44 -11.92 3.29
CA ILE A 184 4.47 -13.32 3.71
C ILE A 184 5.22 -14.16 2.67
N PHE A 185 4.87 -14.05 1.38
CA PHE A 185 5.48 -14.84 0.30
C PHE A 185 6.91 -14.42 -0.04
N GLY A 186 7.30 -13.17 0.21
CA GLY A 186 8.66 -12.70 -0.02
C GLY A 186 9.70 -13.40 0.86
N ASP A 187 9.29 -13.96 1.99
CA ASP A 187 10.13 -14.75 2.91
C ASP A 187 10.04 -16.27 2.64
N THR A 188 10.01 -16.66 1.36
CA THR A 188 9.92 -18.08 0.96
C THR A 188 11.12 -18.89 1.47
N THR A 189 12.33 -18.32 1.46
CA THR A 189 13.53 -18.96 2.01
C THR A 189 13.52 -19.06 3.53
N GLY A 190 12.84 -18.13 4.23
CA GLY A 190 12.65 -18.17 5.68
C GLY A 190 11.54 -19.11 6.15
N GLY A 191 10.74 -19.66 5.23
CA GLY A 191 9.71 -20.66 5.53
C GLY A 191 8.42 -20.08 6.12
N THR A 192 8.19 -18.77 6.02
CA THR A 192 7.01 -18.13 6.63
C THR A 192 5.70 -18.62 6.00
N PRO A 193 5.53 -18.68 4.67
CA PRO A 193 4.29 -19.17 4.05
C PRO A 193 3.86 -20.57 4.48
N GLN A 194 4.83 -21.45 4.73
CA GLN A 194 4.61 -22.87 5.06
C GLN A 194 4.18 -23.08 6.52
N ARG A 195 4.20 -22.02 7.34
CA ARG A 195 3.70 -22.02 8.72
C ARG A 195 2.29 -21.44 8.86
N PHE A 196 1.71 -20.95 7.75
CA PHE A 196 0.34 -20.42 7.71
C PHE A 196 -0.63 -21.46 7.16
N LEU A 197 -1.80 -21.53 7.78
CA LEU A 197 -3.00 -22.11 7.18
C LEU A 197 -3.69 -21.03 6.34
N TRP A 198 -4.13 -21.37 5.14
CA TRP A 198 -4.77 -20.45 4.21
C TRP A 198 -6.23 -20.83 4.03
N PHE A 199 -7.16 -19.94 4.32
CA PHE A 199 -8.59 -20.22 4.21
C PHE A 199 -9.26 -19.27 3.22
N PRO A 200 -10.06 -19.78 2.27
CA PRO A 200 -10.84 -18.95 1.38
C PRO A 200 -12.01 -18.36 2.17
N THR A 201 -12.31 -17.08 1.94
CA THR A 201 -13.51 -16.45 2.49
C THR A 201 -14.63 -16.32 1.44
N VAL A 202 -14.48 -16.98 0.30
CA VAL A 202 -15.48 -17.12 -0.76
C VAL A 202 -16.19 -18.47 -0.62
N ASP A 203 -17.50 -18.48 -0.82
CA ASP A 203 -18.36 -19.65 -0.70
C ASP A 203 -19.39 -19.62 -1.85
N PRO A 204 -19.15 -20.40 -2.92
CA PRO A 204 -20.05 -20.46 -4.07
C PRO A 204 -21.46 -21.01 -3.75
N ASP A 205 -21.57 -21.77 -2.65
CA ASP A 205 -22.81 -22.46 -2.25
C ASP A 205 -23.54 -21.70 -1.14
N MET A 206 -23.23 -20.41 -0.97
CA MET A 206 -23.83 -19.56 0.07
C MET A 206 -25.35 -19.46 -0.14
N PRO A 207 -26.17 -19.67 0.91
CA PRO A 207 -27.63 -19.67 0.77
C PRO A 207 -28.17 -18.25 0.58
N ASP A 208 -29.30 -18.13 -0.13
CA ASP A 208 -30.01 -16.86 -0.33
C ASP A 208 -30.78 -16.39 0.93
N SER A 209 -31.05 -17.32 1.86
CA SER A 209 -31.75 -17.05 3.11
C SER A 209 -30.94 -17.58 4.29
N ALA A 210 -30.89 -16.80 5.38
CA ALA A 210 -30.23 -17.23 6.61
C ALA A 210 -30.96 -18.45 7.20
N ALA A 211 -30.20 -19.47 7.56
CA ALA A 211 -30.68 -20.53 8.44
C ALA A 211 -30.80 -19.99 9.88
N ASP A 212 -31.55 -20.71 10.72
CA ASP A 212 -31.59 -20.42 12.15
C ASP A 212 -30.19 -20.56 12.77
N ASP A 213 -29.92 -19.71 13.77
CA ASP A 213 -28.69 -19.81 14.56
C ASP A 213 -28.66 -21.16 15.29
N PRO A 214 -27.64 -22.02 15.06
CA PRO A 214 -27.49 -23.24 15.83
C PRO A 214 -27.00 -22.90 17.25
N GLU A 215 -27.11 -23.85 18.18
CA GLU A 215 -26.48 -23.70 19.49
C GLU A 215 -24.94 -23.59 19.36
N PRO A 216 -24.27 -22.78 20.20
CA PRO A 216 -22.82 -22.70 20.23
C PRO A 216 -22.16 -24.06 20.52
N LEU A 217 -20.91 -24.23 20.09
CA LEU A 217 -20.11 -25.40 20.46
C LEU A 217 -19.81 -25.42 21.97
N ASN A 218 -19.64 -26.62 22.52
CA ASN A 218 -19.19 -26.79 23.89
C ASN A 218 -17.73 -26.33 24.04
N THR A 219 -17.53 -25.18 24.68
CA THR A 219 -16.20 -24.60 24.90
C THR A 219 -15.51 -25.10 26.17
N ASN A 220 -16.15 -25.98 26.93
CA ASN A 220 -15.57 -26.53 28.15
C ASN A 220 -14.39 -27.43 27.80
N LEU A 221 -13.19 -26.96 28.15
CA LEU A 221 -12.00 -27.80 28.02
C LEU A 221 -12.13 -29.03 28.93
N PRO A 222 -11.79 -30.23 28.43
CA PRO A 222 -11.71 -31.43 29.24
C PRO A 222 -10.75 -31.26 30.42
N VAL A 223 -10.91 -32.03 31.49
CA VAL A 223 -10.09 -31.92 32.72
C VAL A 223 -8.59 -32.02 32.42
N TRP A 224 -8.20 -32.90 31.50
CA TRP A 224 -6.81 -33.08 31.10
C TRP A 224 -6.20 -31.84 30.38
N ALA A 225 -7.05 -30.98 29.81
CA ALA A 225 -6.65 -29.75 29.12
C ALA A 225 -6.78 -28.49 30.03
N ARG A 226 -7.14 -28.67 31.30
CA ARG A 226 -7.27 -27.58 32.28
C ARG A 226 -5.99 -27.45 33.09
N GLY A 227 -5.16 -26.46 32.76
CA GLY A 227 -4.26 -25.77 33.69
C GLY A 227 -3.55 -26.67 34.70
N SER A 228 -2.82 -27.69 34.23
CA SER A 228 -1.87 -28.43 35.07
C SER A 228 -0.54 -27.68 35.13
N ALA A 229 0.14 -27.73 36.28
CA ALA A 229 1.53 -27.26 36.37
C ALA A 229 2.49 -28.11 35.51
N GLU A 230 2.08 -29.35 35.21
CA GLU A 230 2.82 -30.29 34.37
C GLU A 230 2.39 -30.20 32.92
N VAL A 231 3.33 -30.49 32.02
CA VAL A 231 3.09 -30.53 30.57
C VAL A 231 2.25 -31.77 30.23
N VAL A 232 1.19 -31.57 29.46
CA VAL A 232 0.29 -32.62 28.96
C VAL A 232 0.55 -32.84 27.47
N GLU A 233 0.92 -34.05 27.10
CA GLU A 233 1.14 -34.41 25.70
C GLU A 233 -0.14 -34.97 25.07
N ILE A 234 -0.53 -34.41 23.92
CA ILE A 234 -1.57 -34.99 23.06
C ILE A 234 -1.04 -36.29 22.47
N GLN A 235 -1.75 -37.40 22.66
CA GLN A 235 -1.30 -38.68 22.12
C GLN A 235 -1.69 -38.84 20.65
N TYR A 236 -0.89 -39.57 19.90
CA TYR A 236 -1.24 -40.02 18.55
C TYR A 236 -1.78 -41.44 18.63
N GLY A 237 -3.08 -41.61 18.38
CA GLY A 237 -3.70 -42.93 18.40
C GLY A 237 -3.15 -43.84 17.28
N PRO A 238 -3.21 -43.41 16.02
CA PRO A 238 -2.67 -44.18 14.90
C PRO A 238 -1.14 -44.14 14.88
N GLU A 239 -0.50 -45.32 14.87
CA GLU A 239 0.96 -45.46 14.73
C GLU A 239 1.50 -44.83 13.43
N GLU A 240 0.65 -44.78 12.40
CA GLU A 240 0.97 -44.17 11.10
C GLU A 240 1.35 -42.70 11.23
N ILE A 241 0.78 -41.96 12.18
CA ILE A 241 1.13 -40.54 12.41
C ILE A 241 2.61 -40.44 12.77
N ALA A 242 3.06 -41.22 13.75
CA ALA A 242 4.46 -41.21 14.18
C ALA A 242 5.39 -41.69 13.06
N ARG A 243 5.01 -42.75 12.33
CA ARG A 243 5.78 -43.25 11.18
C ARG A 243 5.94 -42.19 10.09
N THR A 244 4.85 -41.49 9.74
CA THR A 244 4.86 -40.44 8.72
C THR A 244 5.82 -39.31 9.11
N VAL A 245 5.78 -38.87 10.37
CA VAL A 245 6.67 -37.82 10.90
C VAL A 245 8.14 -38.24 10.82
N ILE A 246 8.45 -39.48 11.24
CA ILE A 246 9.82 -40.02 11.20
C ILE A 246 10.31 -40.14 9.76
N GLN A 247 9.50 -40.70 8.86
CA GLN A 247 9.86 -40.89 7.46
C GLN A 247 10.09 -39.55 6.76
N ALA A 248 9.19 -38.57 6.94
CA ALA A 248 9.36 -37.22 6.42
C ALA A 248 10.66 -36.56 6.92
N HIS A 249 10.99 -36.74 8.19
CA HIS A 249 12.24 -36.23 8.75
C HIS A 249 13.47 -36.91 8.12
N LEU A 250 13.49 -38.23 8.03
CA LEU A 250 14.59 -39.00 7.47
C LEU A 250 14.84 -38.64 5.99
N ALA A 251 13.78 -38.59 5.18
CA ALA A 251 13.87 -38.21 3.77
C ALA A 251 14.53 -36.84 3.60
N ARG A 252 14.13 -35.86 4.42
CA ARG A 252 14.69 -34.51 4.40
C ARG A 252 16.16 -34.47 4.84
N GLN A 253 16.51 -35.15 5.93
CA GLN A 253 17.89 -35.19 6.43
C GLN A 253 18.84 -35.90 5.45
N ARG A 254 18.31 -36.79 4.61
CA ARG A 254 19.04 -37.49 3.55
C ARG A 254 19.10 -36.71 2.23
N GLY A 255 18.44 -35.56 2.14
CA GLY A 255 18.42 -34.74 0.92
C GLY A 255 17.59 -35.33 -0.22
N GLU A 256 16.58 -36.13 0.08
CA GLU A 256 15.68 -36.70 -0.93
C GLU A 256 14.86 -35.59 -1.63
N ALA A 257 14.82 -35.60 -2.96
CA ALA A 257 14.27 -34.50 -3.77
C ALA A 257 12.76 -34.22 -3.55
N HIS A 258 12.01 -35.19 -3.02
CA HIS A 258 10.57 -35.09 -2.75
C HIS A 258 10.25 -35.20 -1.25
N ALA A 259 11.21 -34.87 -0.39
CA ALA A 259 10.96 -34.88 1.05
C ALA A 259 9.81 -33.92 1.42
N LEU A 260 8.87 -34.42 2.21
CA LEU A 260 7.76 -33.60 2.73
C LEU A 260 8.30 -32.41 3.52
N ASP A 261 7.66 -31.24 3.37
CA ASP A 261 8.02 -30.05 4.13
C ASP A 261 7.76 -30.28 5.62
N GLY A 262 8.82 -30.20 6.43
CA GLY A 262 8.73 -30.43 7.88
C GLY A 262 7.80 -29.44 8.60
N HIS A 263 7.66 -28.21 8.11
CA HIS A 263 6.71 -27.24 8.67
C HIS A 263 5.27 -27.60 8.31
N ALA A 264 5.04 -28.10 7.09
CA ALA A 264 3.72 -28.56 6.68
C ALA A 264 3.27 -29.78 7.51
N VAL A 265 4.17 -30.76 7.73
CA VAL A 265 3.90 -31.91 8.59
C VAL A 265 3.58 -31.48 10.02
N LEU A 266 4.38 -30.58 10.61
CA LEU A 266 4.11 -30.07 11.94
C LEU A 266 2.79 -29.29 12.02
N THR A 267 2.47 -28.50 11.00
CA THR A 267 1.21 -27.75 10.93
C THR A 267 0.03 -28.71 10.86
N ARG A 268 0.11 -29.79 10.08
CA ARG A 268 -0.90 -30.86 10.04
C ARG A 268 -1.11 -31.50 11.41
N LEU A 269 -0.04 -31.83 12.13
CA LEU A 269 -0.13 -32.37 13.50
C LEU A 269 -0.88 -31.42 14.45
N LYS A 270 -0.59 -30.11 14.38
CA LYS A 270 -1.29 -29.10 15.20
C LYS A 270 -2.76 -29.01 14.85
N VAL A 271 -3.12 -29.09 13.57
CA VAL A 271 -4.51 -29.14 13.11
C VAL A 271 -5.21 -30.38 13.68
N ALA A 272 -4.60 -31.56 13.52
CA ALA A 272 -5.16 -32.82 14.01
C ALA A 272 -5.36 -32.82 15.53
N ALA A 273 -4.40 -32.29 16.30
CA ALA A 273 -4.53 -32.14 17.74
C ALA A 273 -5.61 -31.13 18.13
N THR A 274 -5.72 -30.02 17.41
CA THR A 274 -6.75 -29.00 17.70
C THR A 274 -8.15 -29.52 17.35
N LEU A 275 -8.29 -30.34 16.30
CA LEU A 275 -9.52 -31.08 16.01
C LEU A 275 -9.86 -32.06 17.13
N ALA A 276 -8.88 -32.84 17.61
CA ALA A 276 -9.11 -33.74 18.74
C ALA A 276 -9.57 -32.98 19.99
N ILE A 277 -8.98 -31.83 20.30
CA ILE A 277 -9.40 -30.94 21.40
C ILE A 277 -10.82 -30.42 21.20
N MET A 278 -11.16 -29.97 19.98
CA MET A 278 -12.51 -29.53 19.62
C MET A 278 -13.53 -30.64 19.86
N HIS A 279 -13.16 -31.89 19.56
CA HIS A 279 -13.93 -33.10 19.83
C HIS A 279 -13.77 -33.64 21.26
N HIS A 280 -13.22 -32.83 22.19
CA HIS A 280 -13.00 -33.16 23.61
C HIS A 280 -12.11 -34.37 23.90
N ARG A 281 -11.18 -34.72 23.00
CA ARG A 281 -10.27 -35.88 23.11
C ARG A 281 -8.81 -35.45 23.32
N SER A 282 -8.09 -36.21 24.14
CA SER A 282 -6.64 -36.08 24.37
C SER A 282 -5.79 -36.90 23.39
N VAL A 283 -6.44 -37.68 22.53
CA VAL A 283 -5.81 -38.60 21.58
C VAL A 283 -6.32 -38.25 20.18
N VAL A 284 -5.39 -37.96 19.28
CA VAL A 284 -5.65 -37.80 17.84
C VAL A 284 -6.11 -39.14 17.29
N SER A 285 -7.31 -39.19 16.71
CA SER A 285 -7.87 -40.38 16.07
C SER A 285 -7.50 -40.46 14.58
N ASP A 286 -7.79 -41.60 13.95
CA ASP A 286 -7.72 -41.75 12.49
C ASP A 286 -8.54 -40.68 11.77
N LEU A 287 -9.75 -40.37 12.28
CA LEU A 287 -10.62 -39.37 11.69
C LEU A 287 -10.00 -37.98 11.77
N ASP A 288 -9.42 -37.56 12.90
CA ASP A 288 -8.77 -36.23 12.99
C ASP A 288 -7.57 -36.15 12.04
N TRP A 289 -6.84 -37.25 11.88
CA TRP A 289 -5.71 -37.31 10.96
C TRP A 289 -6.16 -37.18 9.50
N GLN A 290 -7.24 -37.84 9.11
CA GLN A 290 -7.87 -37.70 7.79
C GLN A 290 -8.42 -36.29 7.57
N LEU A 291 -9.17 -35.74 8.53
CA LEU A 291 -9.71 -34.38 8.47
C LEU A 291 -8.58 -33.35 8.37
N SER A 292 -7.49 -33.51 9.11
CA SER A 292 -6.34 -32.61 9.02
C SER A 292 -5.69 -32.60 7.63
N GLU A 293 -5.77 -33.71 6.89
CA GLU A 293 -5.29 -33.78 5.50
C GLU A 293 -6.11 -32.88 4.58
N GLU A 294 -7.44 -32.94 4.68
CA GLU A 294 -8.32 -32.10 3.88
C GLU A 294 -8.14 -30.62 4.23
N VAL A 295 -7.94 -30.28 5.51
CA VAL A 295 -7.61 -28.91 5.94
C VAL A 295 -6.32 -28.42 5.27
N MET A 296 -5.27 -29.26 5.25
CA MET A 296 -4.02 -28.91 4.58
C MET A 296 -4.21 -28.77 3.05
N ALA A 297 -5.02 -29.64 2.43
CA ALA A 297 -5.33 -29.57 1.01
C ALA A 297 -6.08 -28.28 0.64
N VAL A 298 -7.05 -27.83 1.45
CA VAL A 298 -7.71 -26.53 1.29
C VAL A 298 -6.72 -25.39 1.42
N SER A 299 -5.80 -25.48 2.39
CA SER A 299 -4.74 -24.50 2.60
C SER A 299 -3.81 -24.38 1.40
N ASP A 300 -3.35 -25.51 0.84
CA ASP A 300 -2.51 -25.52 -0.35
C ASP A 300 -3.24 -24.98 -1.58
N ARG A 301 -4.49 -25.42 -1.85
CA ARG A 301 -5.31 -24.87 -2.95
C ARG A 301 -5.50 -23.35 -2.84
N THR A 302 -5.75 -22.86 -1.63
CA THR A 302 -5.94 -21.42 -1.38
C THR A 302 -4.65 -20.65 -1.59
N ARG A 303 -3.52 -21.18 -1.11
CA ARG A 303 -2.19 -20.60 -1.32
C ARG A 303 -1.85 -20.50 -2.81
N ASP A 304 -2.07 -21.58 -3.56
CA ASP A 304 -1.73 -21.64 -4.98
C ASP A 304 -2.60 -20.65 -5.77
N TRP A 305 -3.89 -20.57 -5.45
CA TRP A 305 -4.79 -19.56 -6.00
C TRP A 305 -4.32 -18.12 -5.73
N ILE A 306 -3.84 -17.83 -4.50
CA ILE A 306 -3.30 -16.50 -4.17
C ILE A 306 -2.10 -16.15 -5.05
N VAL A 307 -1.15 -17.08 -5.18
CA VAL A 307 0.05 -16.87 -5.99
C VAL A 307 -0.32 -16.60 -7.44
N GLU A 308 -1.28 -17.35 -7.98
CA GLU A 308 -1.79 -17.13 -9.32
C GLU A 308 -2.46 -15.74 -9.47
N GLN A 309 -3.36 -15.38 -8.55
CA GLN A 309 -4.03 -14.08 -8.55
C GLN A 309 -3.05 -12.91 -8.42
N ALA A 310 -2.02 -13.04 -7.59
CA ALA A 310 -0.97 -12.05 -7.45
C ALA A 310 -0.19 -11.85 -8.77
N GLN A 311 0.13 -12.94 -9.47
CA GLN A 311 0.78 -12.87 -10.78
C GLN A 311 -0.12 -12.23 -11.84
N GLN A 312 -1.41 -12.58 -11.87
CA GLN A 312 -2.39 -11.97 -12.78
C GLN A 312 -2.52 -10.46 -12.53
N ALA A 313 -2.63 -10.04 -11.26
CA ALA A 313 -2.70 -8.63 -10.89
C ALA A 313 -1.41 -7.86 -11.24
N ALA A 314 -0.24 -8.46 -11.05
CA ALA A 314 1.04 -7.86 -11.45
C ALA A 314 1.12 -7.63 -12.97
N ARG A 315 0.70 -8.62 -13.77
CA ARG A 315 0.63 -8.51 -15.23
C ARG A 315 -0.36 -7.43 -15.70
N ALA A 316 -1.51 -7.30 -15.03
CA ALA A 316 -2.48 -6.25 -15.31
C ALA A 316 -1.88 -4.85 -15.04
N ARG A 317 -1.23 -4.64 -13.89
CA ARG A 317 -0.60 -3.34 -13.54
C ARG A 317 0.47 -2.91 -14.55
N VAL A 318 1.29 -3.83 -15.04
CA VAL A 318 2.29 -3.53 -16.07
C VAL A 318 1.62 -3.08 -17.37
N ARG A 319 0.54 -3.77 -17.77
CA ARG A 319 -0.24 -3.43 -18.96
C ARG A 319 -0.90 -2.05 -18.84
N ASP A 320 -1.57 -1.78 -17.72
CA ASP A 320 -2.24 -0.51 -17.47
C ASP A 320 -1.25 0.65 -17.48
N ARG A 321 -0.04 0.45 -16.91
CA ARG A 321 1.03 1.44 -16.93
C ARG A 321 1.57 1.70 -18.34
N ALA A 322 1.67 0.66 -19.17
CA ALA A 322 2.08 0.82 -20.57
C ALA A 322 1.03 1.59 -21.39
N ILE A 323 -0.26 1.27 -21.19
CA ILE A 323 -1.38 1.98 -21.84
C ILE A 323 -1.41 3.46 -21.40
N ALA A 324 -1.31 3.72 -20.09
CA ALA A 324 -1.30 5.08 -19.56
C ALA A 324 -0.11 5.90 -20.08
N ARG A 325 1.05 5.26 -20.26
CA ARG A 325 2.23 5.91 -20.86
C ARG A 325 2.00 6.24 -22.33
N ALA A 326 1.51 5.30 -23.12
CA ALA A 326 1.22 5.52 -24.54
C ALA A 326 0.19 6.64 -24.75
N ALA A 327 -0.91 6.62 -23.98
CA ALA A 327 -1.93 7.68 -24.02
C ALA A 327 -1.38 9.05 -23.60
N GLY A 328 -0.46 9.08 -22.62
CA GLY A 328 0.23 10.31 -22.21
C GLY A 328 1.16 10.88 -23.28
N GLU A 329 1.91 10.00 -23.97
CA GLU A 329 2.79 10.38 -25.08
C GLU A 329 1.96 10.93 -26.28
N GLU A 330 0.85 10.28 -26.64
CA GLU A 330 -0.06 10.74 -27.71
C GLU A 330 -0.74 12.09 -27.37
N PHE A 331 -1.17 12.28 -26.12
CA PHE A 331 -1.71 13.56 -25.67
C PHE A 331 -0.65 14.69 -25.69
N TYR A 332 0.58 14.36 -25.31
CA TYR A 332 1.68 15.32 -25.32
C TYR A 332 2.03 15.76 -26.75
N GLU A 333 2.11 14.81 -27.69
CA GLU A 333 2.37 15.10 -29.11
C GLU A 333 1.25 15.94 -29.75
N SER A 334 -0.01 15.56 -29.53
CA SER A 334 -1.17 16.31 -30.05
C SER A 334 -1.28 17.73 -29.48
N SER A 335 -1.07 17.91 -28.16
CA SER A 335 -1.07 19.24 -27.55
C SER A 335 0.07 20.13 -28.06
N ARG A 336 1.23 19.54 -28.37
CA ARG A 336 2.37 20.27 -28.97
C ARG A 336 2.06 20.69 -30.39
N LEU A 337 1.47 19.80 -31.18
CA LEU A 337 1.06 20.08 -32.55
C LEU A 337 0.05 21.24 -32.59
N GLU A 338 -0.96 21.23 -31.72
CA GLU A 338 -1.92 22.33 -31.59
C GLU A 338 -1.28 23.65 -31.13
N THR A 339 -0.27 23.58 -30.26
CA THR A 339 0.49 24.76 -29.85
C THR A 339 1.28 25.36 -31.02
N VAL A 340 1.88 24.51 -31.87
CA VAL A 340 2.57 24.93 -33.09
C VAL A 340 1.57 25.55 -34.07
N LYS A 341 0.43 24.90 -34.34
CA LYS A 341 -0.65 25.44 -35.19
C LYS A 341 -1.09 26.84 -34.75
N ARG A 342 -1.39 27.02 -33.45
CA ARG A 342 -1.79 28.31 -32.87
C ARG A 342 -0.69 29.37 -32.94
N SER A 343 0.58 28.96 -32.91
CA SER A 343 1.71 29.88 -33.00
C SER A 343 1.91 30.35 -34.43
N ILE A 344 1.81 29.45 -35.41
CA ILE A 344 1.83 29.77 -36.85
C ILE A 344 0.68 30.72 -37.19
N HIS A 345 -0.55 30.39 -36.77
CA HIS A 345 -1.71 31.26 -36.98
C HIS A 345 -1.47 32.66 -36.42
N ARG A 346 -1.03 32.80 -35.17
CA ARG A 346 -0.77 34.12 -34.55
C ARG A 346 0.34 34.90 -35.27
N MET A 347 1.36 34.22 -35.78
CA MET A 347 2.45 34.88 -36.53
C MET A 347 1.95 35.42 -37.87
N LEU A 348 1.13 34.64 -38.59
CA LEU A 348 0.55 35.05 -39.87
C LEU A 348 -0.53 36.12 -39.70
N ASP A 349 -1.30 36.07 -38.62
CA ASP A 349 -2.30 37.08 -38.26
C ASP A 349 -1.65 38.43 -37.95
N ARG A 350 -0.59 38.43 -37.13
CA ARG A 350 0.08 39.65 -36.69
C ARG A 350 0.97 40.29 -37.77
N ASP A 351 1.78 39.47 -38.44
CA ASP A 351 2.87 39.97 -39.31
C ASP A 351 2.58 39.76 -40.80
N GLY A 352 1.42 39.19 -41.15
CA GLY A 352 1.02 38.92 -42.53
C GLY A 352 1.81 37.78 -43.18
N GLU A 353 1.89 37.84 -44.52
CA GLU A 353 2.50 36.79 -45.35
C GLU A 353 3.99 36.62 -45.06
N GLN A 354 4.42 35.40 -44.71
CA GLN A 354 5.79 35.09 -44.33
C GLN A 354 6.35 33.86 -45.06
N ALA A 355 7.68 33.80 -45.20
CA ALA A 355 8.35 32.61 -45.73
C ALA A 355 8.33 31.46 -44.72
N GLY A 356 8.18 30.22 -45.20
CA GLY A 356 8.14 29.04 -44.34
C GLY A 356 9.38 28.88 -43.44
N SER A 357 10.56 29.23 -43.94
CA SER A 357 11.81 29.22 -43.17
C SER A 357 11.80 30.20 -41.98
N ASP A 358 11.15 31.36 -42.13
CA ASP A 358 11.04 32.36 -41.08
C ASP A 358 10.06 31.93 -39.99
N LEU A 359 8.90 31.39 -40.38
CA LEU A 359 7.93 30.81 -39.45
C LEU A 359 8.57 29.68 -38.64
N ARG A 360 9.27 28.75 -39.31
CA ARG A 360 9.95 27.62 -38.67
C ARG A 360 11.04 28.09 -37.71
N ARG A 361 11.85 29.08 -38.07
CA ARG A 361 12.88 29.66 -37.20
C ARG A 361 12.30 30.28 -35.93
N ARG A 362 11.13 30.95 -36.04
CA ARG A 362 10.46 31.66 -34.94
C ARG A 362 9.71 30.76 -33.95
N LEU A 363 9.52 29.47 -34.26
CA LEU A 363 8.88 28.51 -33.35
C LEU A 363 9.71 28.16 -32.09
N GLY A 364 10.97 28.61 -32.01
CA GLY A 364 11.80 28.45 -30.83
C GLY A 364 12.49 27.09 -30.79
N THR A 365 12.02 26.16 -29.96
CA THR A 365 12.71 24.88 -29.67
C THR A 365 12.71 23.91 -30.84
N ARG A 366 13.75 23.05 -30.93
CA ARG A 366 13.91 22.03 -32.00
C ARG A 366 12.65 21.18 -32.19
N GLU A 367 12.07 20.68 -31.10
CA GLU A 367 10.89 19.81 -31.12
C GLU A 367 9.64 20.48 -31.75
N LYS A 368 9.49 21.81 -31.59
CA LYS A 368 8.40 22.56 -32.26
C LYS A 368 8.68 22.76 -33.74
N ARG A 369 9.95 22.89 -34.13
CA ARG A 369 10.37 23.02 -35.53
C ARG A 369 10.21 21.70 -36.29
N ASP A 370 10.36 20.57 -35.61
CA ASP A 370 10.19 19.24 -36.21
C ASP A 370 8.70 18.97 -36.55
N LEU A 371 7.77 19.54 -35.77
CA LEU A 371 6.33 19.48 -36.03
C LEU A 371 5.80 20.51 -37.05
N PHE A 372 6.67 21.37 -37.60
CA PHE A 372 6.26 22.47 -38.48
C PHE A 372 5.57 21.98 -39.75
N ASP A 373 6.17 21.02 -40.46
CA ASP A 373 5.67 20.55 -41.77
C ASP A 373 4.30 19.84 -41.61
N GLN A 374 4.14 19.08 -40.52
CA GLN A 374 2.87 18.45 -40.15
C GLN A 374 1.79 19.49 -39.80
N ALA A 375 2.13 20.48 -38.96
CA ALA A 375 1.20 21.55 -38.58
C ALA A 375 0.76 22.39 -39.77
N MET A 376 1.68 22.70 -40.69
CA MET A 376 1.39 23.43 -41.92
C MET A 376 0.45 22.66 -42.84
N SER A 377 0.72 21.38 -43.07
CA SER A 377 -0.13 20.52 -43.91
C SER A 377 -1.56 20.46 -43.38
N LEU A 378 -1.73 20.37 -42.05
CA LEU A 378 -3.05 20.38 -41.41
C LEU A 378 -3.74 21.75 -41.54
N LEU A 379 -3.03 22.85 -41.31
CA LEU A 379 -3.59 24.20 -41.46
C LEU A 379 -3.99 24.55 -42.91
N GLU A 380 -3.26 24.03 -43.90
CA GLU A 380 -3.62 24.15 -45.32
C GLU A 380 -4.87 23.30 -45.64
N HIS A 381 -4.93 22.06 -45.14
CA HIS A 381 -6.10 21.21 -45.32
C HIS A 381 -7.36 21.77 -44.64
N GLU A 382 -7.22 22.37 -43.46
CA GLU A 382 -8.28 23.07 -42.73
C GLU A 382 -8.70 24.38 -43.42
N GLY A 383 -7.99 24.80 -44.48
CA GLY A 383 -8.27 26.03 -45.22
C GLY A 383 -7.96 27.30 -44.42
N ILE A 384 -7.19 27.20 -43.33
CA ILE A 384 -6.81 28.33 -42.48
C ILE A 384 -5.62 29.09 -43.06
N VAL A 385 -4.69 28.36 -43.69
CA VAL A 385 -3.49 28.90 -44.33
C VAL A 385 -3.47 28.52 -45.80
N SER A 386 -2.96 29.41 -46.65
CA SER A 386 -2.73 29.16 -48.08
C SER A 386 -1.27 29.41 -48.45
N SER A 387 -0.70 28.53 -49.28
CA SER A 387 0.62 28.72 -49.87
C SER A 387 0.58 29.59 -51.13
N VAL A 388 1.56 30.49 -51.23
CA VAL A 388 1.78 31.38 -52.38
C VAL A 388 3.20 31.14 -52.89
N PRO A 389 3.41 31.00 -54.21
CA PRO A 389 4.75 30.92 -54.80
C PRO A 389 5.53 32.22 -54.51
N GLY A 390 6.67 32.11 -53.82
CA GLY A 390 7.54 33.26 -53.57
C GLY A 390 8.29 33.71 -54.82
N GLN A 391 8.56 35.02 -54.92
CA GLN A 391 9.30 35.63 -56.05
C GLN A 391 10.76 35.13 -56.20
N ILE A 392 11.33 34.50 -55.16
CA ILE A 392 12.65 33.86 -55.15
C ILE A 392 12.46 32.50 -54.46
N LYS A 393 12.98 31.42 -55.06
CA LYS A 393 12.83 30.00 -54.64
C LYS A 393 12.42 29.83 -53.16
N GLY A 394 11.12 29.65 -52.92
CA GLY A 394 10.57 29.45 -51.59
C GLY A 394 9.04 29.58 -51.58
N VAL A 395 8.38 28.85 -50.68
CA VAL A 395 6.92 28.95 -50.45
C VAL A 395 6.67 29.97 -49.35
N ARG A 396 5.75 30.90 -49.60
CA ARG A 396 5.25 31.85 -48.61
C ARG A 396 3.85 31.44 -48.18
N TYR A 397 3.48 31.75 -46.94
CA TYR A 397 2.20 31.37 -46.35
C TYR A 397 1.46 32.61 -45.86
N ARG A 398 0.13 32.63 -46.03
CA ARG A 398 -0.78 33.67 -45.52
C ARG A 398 -2.06 33.04 -44.98
N LEU A 399 -2.78 33.76 -44.11
CA LEU A 399 -4.13 33.34 -43.68
C LEU A 399 -5.12 33.43 -44.85
N SER A 400 -5.95 32.42 -44.98
CA SER A 400 -7.01 32.33 -45.97
C SER A 400 -8.20 33.19 -45.53
N GLY A 401 -8.67 34.10 -46.39
CA GLY A 401 -9.81 34.99 -46.10
C GLY A 401 -9.48 36.46 -45.84
N HIS A 402 -8.21 36.83 -45.70
CA HIS A 402 -7.82 38.24 -45.71
C HIS A 402 -7.79 38.79 -47.15
N GLY A 403 -8.97 39.18 -47.64
CA GLY A 403 -9.11 40.10 -48.76
C GLY A 403 -8.70 41.51 -48.31
N ASP A 404 -7.76 42.08 -49.04
CA ASP A 404 -7.53 43.50 -49.29
C ASP A 404 -7.90 44.52 -48.19
N HIS A 405 -6.93 44.84 -47.32
CA HIS A 405 -6.87 46.15 -46.67
C HIS A 405 -5.50 46.76 -46.91
N GLY A 406 -5.47 47.73 -47.83
CA GLY A 406 -4.29 48.50 -48.16
C GLY A 406 -3.97 49.59 -47.13
N GLY A 407 -2.66 49.87 -47.02
CA GLY A 407 -2.14 51.23 -46.82
C GLY A 407 -1.75 51.64 -45.40
N HIS A 408 -0.45 51.58 -45.09
CA HIS A 408 0.34 52.71 -44.55
C HIS A 408 1.87 52.39 -44.64
N PRO A 409 2.77 53.38 -44.67
CA PRO A 409 3.87 53.51 -45.63
C PRO A 409 5.24 53.26 -44.97
N PRO A 410 6.35 53.25 -45.75
CA PRO A 410 7.65 52.77 -45.29
C PRO A 410 8.56 53.91 -44.84
N TYR A 411 9.23 53.79 -43.68
CA TYR A 411 10.47 54.52 -43.37
C TYR A 411 11.24 53.83 -42.22
N PRO A 412 12.56 54.02 -42.08
CA PRO A 412 13.61 53.81 -43.07
C PRO A 412 14.74 52.92 -42.51
N GLN A 413 15.53 52.34 -43.42
CA GLN A 413 16.82 51.71 -43.07
C GLN A 413 17.78 52.77 -42.53
N VAL A 414 18.42 52.47 -41.39
CA VAL A 414 19.68 53.09 -41.00
C VAL A 414 20.72 51.98 -40.97
N ASN A 415 21.63 52.05 -41.93
CA ASN A 415 22.88 51.31 -41.94
C ASN A 415 23.91 52.17 -41.18
N SER A 416 24.52 51.61 -40.15
CA SER A 416 25.83 52.04 -39.65
C SER A 416 26.60 50.79 -39.24
N GLY A 417 27.78 50.62 -39.86
CA GLY A 417 28.79 49.61 -39.53
C GLY A 417 29.28 49.73 -38.07
N ASP A 418 29.96 48.74 -37.52
CA ASP A 418 31.25 48.30 -38.03
C ASP A 418 31.49 46.78 -38.02
N GLN A 419 32.29 46.35 -38.99
CA GLN A 419 32.91 45.04 -39.09
C GLN A 419 34.09 44.89 -38.11
N ALA A 420 34.24 43.67 -37.58
CA ALA A 420 35.47 42.87 -37.52
C ALA A 420 35.10 41.55 -36.81
N SER A 421 35.63 40.37 -37.07
CA SER A 421 36.52 39.81 -38.08
C SER A 421 36.44 38.29 -37.86
N HIS A 422 36.39 37.53 -38.97
CA HIS A 422 36.81 36.14 -39.19
C HIS A 422 37.11 35.21 -38.00
N GLY A 423 36.53 34.00 -38.06
CA GLY A 423 37.08 32.81 -37.41
C GLY A 423 36.40 31.54 -37.92
N ASP A 424 37.15 30.79 -38.72
CA ASP A 424 36.77 29.64 -39.54
C ASP A 424 36.62 28.32 -38.73
N HIS A 425 36.03 27.31 -39.38
CA HIS A 425 36.10 25.85 -39.10
C HIS A 425 35.29 25.29 -37.90
N SER A 426 34.72 24.07 -37.93
CA SER A 426 34.70 22.98 -38.92
C SER A 426 33.58 21.99 -38.55
N ASP A 427 33.03 21.33 -39.57
CA ASP A 427 32.45 19.99 -39.46
C ASP A 427 33.41 19.05 -38.72
N ASN A 428 32.89 18.21 -37.82
CA ASN A 428 32.98 16.75 -37.98
C ASN A 428 32.49 15.96 -36.75
N VAL A 429 31.64 14.99 -37.06
CA VAL A 429 31.80 13.57 -36.70
C VAL A 429 31.63 13.19 -35.22
N THR A 430 30.46 12.58 -34.97
CA THR A 430 30.28 11.43 -34.09
C THR A 430 31.49 10.50 -34.14
N ASP A 431 32.18 10.34 -33.00
CA ASP A 431 32.96 9.12 -32.77
C ASP A 431 32.41 8.40 -31.54
N LEU A 432 31.90 7.21 -31.83
CA LEU A 432 31.47 6.19 -30.90
C LEU A 432 32.71 5.33 -30.61
N ASP A 433 32.83 4.88 -29.37
CA ASP A 433 33.85 3.97 -28.86
C ASP A 433 35.26 4.53 -28.63
N THR A 434 35.64 4.67 -27.37
CA THR A 434 36.28 3.54 -26.68
C THR A 434 36.66 3.92 -25.24
N ARG A 435 36.80 2.86 -24.41
CA ARG A 435 37.63 2.73 -23.19
C ARG A 435 36.96 3.03 -21.85
N ARG A 436 36.51 1.91 -21.24
CA ARG A 436 36.63 1.62 -19.81
C ARG A 436 37.89 2.26 -19.21
N TRP A 437 37.73 3.30 -18.42
CA TRP A 437 38.68 3.71 -17.39
C TRP A 437 37.90 3.89 -16.08
N HIS A 438 38.25 3.07 -15.10
CA HIS A 438 37.87 3.25 -13.70
C HIS A 438 38.50 4.56 -13.22
N ASP A 439 37.67 5.53 -12.88
CA ASP A 439 38.06 6.74 -12.15
C ASP A 439 37.50 6.60 -10.73
N PRO A 440 38.32 6.59 -9.66
CA PRO A 440 37.84 6.52 -8.29
C PRO A 440 37.25 7.89 -7.91
N ARG A 441 36.07 8.19 -8.44
CA ARG A 441 35.37 9.45 -8.18
C ARG A 441 34.81 9.45 -6.77
N LYS A 442 34.95 10.61 -6.13
CA LYS A 442 34.34 11.02 -4.86
C LYS A 442 32.96 10.37 -4.64
N PRO A 443 32.63 9.98 -3.39
CA PRO A 443 31.30 9.44 -3.09
C PRO A 443 30.23 10.40 -3.61
N LYS A 444 29.22 9.84 -4.28
CA LYS A 444 28.07 10.59 -4.81
C LYS A 444 27.45 11.38 -3.64
N PRO A 445 27.28 12.70 -3.74
CA PRO A 445 26.66 13.48 -2.67
C PRO A 445 25.28 12.89 -2.38
N SER A 446 24.88 12.85 -1.11
CA SER A 446 23.55 12.44 -0.70
C SER A 446 22.49 13.35 -1.32
N ALA A 447 21.23 12.90 -1.39
CA ALA A 447 20.14 13.72 -1.93
C ALA A 447 19.97 15.05 -1.18
N ARG A 448 20.39 15.10 0.09
CA ARG A 448 20.39 16.30 0.91
C ARG A 448 21.51 17.25 0.51
N GLU A 449 22.75 16.75 0.45
CA GLU A 449 23.92 17.55 0.04
C GLU A 449 23.73 18.10 -1.37
N TRP A 450 23.26 17.25 -2.30
CA TRP A 450 22.93 17.68 -3.66
C TRP A 450 21.87 18.78 -3.69
N PHE A 451 20.83 18.67 -2.85
CA PHE A 451 19.77 19.68 -2.79
C PHE A 451 20.28 21.01 -2.24
N GLU A 452 21.09 20.98 -1.17
CA GLU A 452 21.73 22.18 -0.59
C GLU A 452 22.67 22.85 -1.61
N GLU A 453 23.52 22.08 -2.30
CA GLU A 453 24.39 22.58 -3.38
C GLU A 453 23.60 23.20 -4.54
N HIS A 454 22.51 22.55 -4.97
CA HIS A 454 21.70 23.03 -6.08
C HIS A 454 20.93 24.32 -5.74
N ILE A 455 20.41 24.45 -4.52
CA ILE A 455 19.77 25.68 -4.05
C ILE A 455 20.80 26.82 -3.95
N GLN A 456 22.01 26.53 -3.47
CA GLN A 456 23.10 27.50 -3.41
C GLN A 456 23.53 27.96 -4.81
N GLN A 457 23.64 27.04 -5.77
CA GLN A 457 23.92 27.36 -7.17
C GLN A 457 22.86 28.30 -7.76
N LEU A 458 21.57 28.00 -7.55
CA LEU A 458 20.47 28.85 -8.03
C LEU A 458 20.57 30.28 -7.46
N ARG A 459 21.01 30.44 -6.21
CA ARG A 459 21.24 31.76 -5.60
C ARG A 459 22.41 32.49 -6.25
N GLU A 460 23.52 31.80 -6.51
CA GLU A 460 24.71 32.35 -7.18
C GLU A 460 24.40 32.79 -8.62
N GLU A 461 23.49 32.08 -9.28
CA GLU A 461 22.94 32.44 -10.60
C GLU A 461 21.92 33.61 -10.54
N GLY A 462 21.65 34.15 -9.35
CA GLY A 462 20.79 35.31 -9.13
C GLY A 462 19.30 34.98 -9.03
N HIS A 463 18.93 33.70 -8.89
CA HIS A 463 17.54 33.31 -8.68
C HIS A 463 17.13 33.53 -7.22
N THR A 464 15.96 34.15 -7.03
CA THR A 464 15.32 34.32 -5.71
C THR A 464 14.22 33.30 -5.45
N THR A 465 13.76 32.60 -6.49
CA THR A 465 12.69 31.60 -6.42
C THR A 465 13.02 30.36 -7.26
N ALA A 466 12.51 29.20 -6.85
CA ALA A 466 12.66 27.95 -7.58
C ALA A 466 11.34 27.17 -7.58
N THR A 467 10.99 26.51 -8.68
CA THR A 467 9.82 25.62 -8.69
C THR A 467 10.22 24.23 -8.23
N SER A 468 9.39 23.61 -7.40
CA SER A 468 9.54 22.22 -6.97
C SER A 468 9.68 21.25 -8.16
N PHE A 469 9.01 21.53 -9.28
CA PHE A 469 9.14 20.75 -10.51
C PHE A 469 10.57 20.78 -11.07
N ALA A 470 11.14 21.98 -11.27
CA ALA A 470 12.47 22.14 -11.83
C ALA A 470 13.57 21.51 -10.94
N VAL A 471 13.46 21.69 -9.62
CA VAL A 471 14.43 21.12 -8.67
C VAL A 471 14.36 19.60 -8.63
N TYR A 472 13.14 19.02 -8.70
CA TYR A 472 13.00 17.56 -8.76
C TYR A 472 13.48 16.98 -10.08
N GLU A 473 13.24 17.66 -11.21
CA GLU A 473 13.76 17.25 -12.51
C GLU A 473 15.29 17.24 -12.53
N ALA A 474 15.93 18.30 -12.03
CA ALA A 474 17.38 18.39 -11.90
C ALA A 474 17.95 17.31 -10.96
N GLY A 475 17.30 17.04 -9.83
CA GLY A 475 17.77 16.03 -8.88
C GLY A 475 17.58 14.60 -9.37
N MET A 476 16.53 14.35 -10.16
CA MET A 476 16.34 13.07 -10.84
C MET A 476 17.37 12.87 -11.96
N ALA A 477 17.73 13.93 -12.69
CA ALA A 477 18.83 13.89 -13.67
C ALA A 477 20.19 13.61 -12.99
N ALA A 478 20.40 14.10 -11.76
CA ALA A 478 21.55 13.75 -10.92
C ALA A 478 21.44 12.34 -10.29
N GLY A 479 20.34 11.61 -10.53
CA GLY A 479 20.12 10.23 -10.09
C GLY A 479 19.69 10.08 -8.63
N HIS A 480 18.94 11.05 -8.10
CA HIS A 480 18.23 10.96 -6.82
C HIS A 480 16.74 10.68 -7.06
N SER A 481 16.09 9.95 -6.16
CA SER A 481 14.66 9.72 -6.28
C SER A 481 13.87 10.98 -5.91
N LYS A 482 12.70 11.18 -6.55
CA LYS A 482 11.78 12.26 -6.18
C LYS A 482 11.39 12.24 -4.70
N SER A 483 11.25 11.05 -4.10
CA SER A 483 10.91 10.88 -2.68
C SER A 483 12.00 11.43 -1.76
N THR A 484 13.26 11.12 -2.05
CA THR A 484 14.41 11.59 -1.26
C THR A 484 14.64 13.09 -1.41
N LEU A 485 14.37 13.65 -2.60
CA LEU A 485 14.44 15.09 -2.85
C LEU A 485 13.29 15.85 -2.16
N ALA A 486 12.09 15.28 -2.12
CA ALA A 486 10.96 15.86 -1.40
C ALA A 486 11.22 15.91 0.11
N GLN A 487 11.84 14.86 0.67
CA GLN A 487 12.25 14.84 2.07
C GLN A 487 13.31 15.89 2.36
N ALA A 488 14.34 16.01 1.51
CA ALA A 488 15.38 17.04 1.62
C ALA A 488 14.78 18.45 1.57
N ALA A 489 13.86 18.72 0.63
CA ALA A 489 13.17 20.00 0.53
C ALA A 489 12.35 20.34 1.79
N SER A 490 11.63 19.37 2.37
CA SER A 490 10.82 19.63 3.57
C SER A 490 11.65 19.85 4.83
N ALA A 491 12.87 19.31 4.88
CA ALA A 491 13.79 19.44 6.00
C ALA A 491 14.70 20.67 5.87
N HIS A 492 14.64 21.41 4.76
CA HIS A 492 15.52 22.53 4.50
C HIS A 492 15.01 23.81 5.20
N PRO A 493 15.80 24.42 6.12
CA PRO A 493 15.32 25.52 6.95
C PRO A 493 15.09 26.84 6.17
N GLU A 494 15.74 27.00 5.01
CA GLU A 494 15.72 28.25 4.23
C GLU A 494 14.84 28.22 2.97
N VAL A 495 14.16 27.12 2.69
CA VAL A 495 13.29 26.98 1.52
C VAL A 495 11.83 27.04 1.98
N THR A 496 11.12 28.11 1.62
CA THR A 496 9.73 28.33 2.02
C THR A 496 8.81 28.32 0.80
N VAL A 497 7.62 27.74 0.93
CA VAL A 497 6.64 27.74 -0.16
C VAL A 497 5.95 29.10 -0.19
N ILE A 498 6.05 29.81 -1.33
CA ILE A 498 5.47 31.15 -1.52
C ILE A 498 4.26 31.15 -2.45
N ASP A 499 4.12 30.14 -3.32
CA ASP A 499 2.95 29.94 -4.17
C ASP A 499 2.70 28.45 -4.44
N ARG A 500 1.44 28.09 -4.69
CA ARG A 500 1.04 26.78 -5.21
C ARG A 500 0.04 26.97 -6.35
N SER A 501 0.53 26.98 -7.58
CA SER A 501 -0.29 27.05 -8.78
C SER A 501 -0.20 25.76 -9.59
N ARG A 502 -1.36 25.26 -10.07
CA ARG A 502 -1.48 24.09 -10.98
C ARG A 502 -0.74 22.81 -10.55
N GLY A 503 -0.66 22.55 -9.24
CA GLY A 503 -0.03 21.34 -8.69
C GLY A 503 1.48 21.42 -8.49
N THR A 504 2.10 22.58 -8.75
CA THR A 504 3.52 22.82 -8.50
C THR A 504 3.69 23.89 -7.42
N ALA A 505 4.55 23.63 -6.44
CA ALA A 505 4.93 24.62 -5.44
C ALA A 505 6.08 25.50 -5.98
N THR A 506 5.95 26.81 -5.84
CA THR A 506 7.04 27.77 -6.01
C THR A 506 7.63 28.05 -4.64
N TRP A 507 8.94 27.90 -4.53
CA TRP A 507 9.69 28.15 -3.31
C TRP A 507 10.40 29.50 -3.38
N SER A 508 10.41 30.26 -2.29
CA SER A 508 11.47 31.23 -2.07
C SER A 508 12.70 30.45 -1.63
N ILE A 509 13.82 30.75 -2.28
CA ILE A 509 15.11 30.18 -1.96
C ILE A 509 15.99 31.20 -1.24
N VAL A 510 15.47 32.34 -0.79
CA VAL A 510 16.22 33.36 -0.02
C VAL A 510 15.80 33.31 1.46
N PRO A 511 16.75 33.32 2.41
CA PRO A 511 16.42 33.34 3.84
C PRO A 511 15.60 34.58 4.22
N GLY A 512 14.48 34.39 4.92
CA GLY A 512 13.69 35.47 5.53
C GLY A 512 12.51 36.00 4.71
N GLU A 513 12.30 35.56 3.46
CA GLU A 513 11.06 35.84 2.74
C GLU A 513 9.96 34.82 3.12
N GLN A 514 9.09 35.21 4.04
CA GLN A 514 7.81 34.52 4.25
C GLN A 514 6.79 35.10 3.28
N GLY A 515 6.53 34.41 2.17
CA GLY A 515 5.42 34.75 1.29
C GLY A 515 4.08 34.71 2.04
N ALA A 516 3.11 35.50 1.59
CA ALA A 516 1.74 35.58 2.13
C ALA A 516 0.91 34.29 1.94
N TYR A 517 1.56 33.14 1.72
CA TYR A 517 0.91 31.86 1.53
C TYR A 517 0.43 31.31 2.86
N VAL A 518 -0.88 31.38 3.07
CA VAL A 518 -1.54 30.70 4.18
C VAL A 518 -1.76 29.24 3.77
N PRO A 519 -1.31 28.25 4.54
CA PRO A 519 -1.67 26.85 4.28
C PRO A 519 -3.19 26.67 4.34
N ALA A 520 -3.75 25.82 3.46
CA ALA A 520 -5.20 25.56 3.44
C ALA A 520 -5.75 25.14 4.82
N SER A 521 -4.97 24.43 5.64
CA SER A 521 -5.32 24.10 7.03
C SER A 521 -5.48 25.32 7.92
N ALA A 522 -4.50 26.23 7.90
CA ALA A 522 -4.55 27.47 8.67
C ALA A 522 -5.69 28.40 8.21
N TRP A 523 -6.01 28.39 6.91
CA TRP A 523 -7.16 29.12 6.38
C TRP A 523 -8.49 28.50 6.85
N VAL A 524 -8.65 27.18 6.79
CA VAL A 524 -9.85 26.48 7.27
C VAL A 524 -10.10 26.76 8.76
N THR A 525 -9.06 26.72 9.59
CA THR A 525 -9.19 27.05 11.01
C THR A 525 -9.72 28.48 11.20
N ARG A 526 -9.12 29.46 10.53
CA ARG A 526 -9.59 30.85 10.59
C ARG A 526 -11.00 31.04 10.04
N TYR A 527 -11.39 30.29 9.01
CA TYR A 527 -12.74 30.32 8.49
C TYR A 527 -13.75 29.86 9.56
N LEU A 528 -13.45 28.75 10.26
CA LEU A 528 -14.30 28.24 11.33
C LEU A 528 -14.36 29.17 12.54
N ASP A 529 -13.25 29.84 12.89
CA ASP A 529 -13.19 30.79 14.01
C ASP A 529 -14.00 32.08 13.75
N ASN A 530 -14.18 32.46 12.48
CA ASN A 530 -14.91 33.67 12.09
C ASN A 530 -16.39 33.40 11.75
N LEU A 531 -16.90 32.19 11.99
CA LEU A 531 -18.34 31.92 11.83
C LEU A 531 -19.14 32.64 12.93
N PRO A 532 -20.36 33.12 12.64
CA PRO A 532 -21.21 33.76 13.64
C PRO A 532 -21.42 32.88 14.88
N GLU A 533 -21.44 33.50 16.04
CA GLU A 533 -21.67 32.82 17.32
C GLU A 533 -23.01 32.08 17.30
N GLY A 534 -23.00 30.78 17.61
CA GLY A 534 -24.19 29.92 17.52
C GLY A 534 -24.35 29.12 16.22
N THR A 535 -23.43 29.25 15.26
CA THR A 535 -23.42 28.41 14.05
C THR A 535 -23.16 26.94 14.40
N THR A 536 -24.10 26.04 14.07
CA THR A 536 -23.99 24.59 14.33
C THR A 536 -23.70 23.77 13.07
N VAL A 537 -23.94 24.32 11.89
CA VAL A 537 -23.73 23.68 10.59
C VAL A 537 -23.02 24.66 9.66
N VAL A 538 -21.97 24.20 8.99
CA VAL A 538 -21.26 24.99 7.98
C VAL A 538 -22.10 25.06 6.70
N ASP A 539 -22.42 26.29 6.28
CA ASP A 539 -22.95 26.54 4.94
C ASP A 539 -21.89 26.21 3.88
N GLN A 540 -22.15 25.16 3.10
CA GLN A 540 -21.21 24.66 2.09
C GLN A 540 -21.06 25.60 0.89
N ALA A 541 -22.10 26.35 0.54
CA ALA A 541 -22.05 27.32 -0.54
C ALA A 541 -21.19 28.52 -0.11
N HIS A 542 -21.37 29.00 1.13
CA HIS A 542 -20.54 30.04 1.71
C HIS A 542 -19.07 29.61 1.85
N PHE A 543 -18.82 28.40 2.37
CA PHE A 543 -17.46 27.85 2.49
C PHE A 543 -16.76 27.74 1.13
N ARG A 544 -17.49 27.26 0.11
CA ARG A 544 -16.97 27.16 -1.26
C ARG A 544 -16.63 28.53 -1.84
N ALA A 545 -17.51 29.51 -1.68
CA ALA A 545 -17.26 30.87 -2.15
C ALA A 545 -16.03 31.49 -1.45
N ALA A 546 -15.92 31.31 -0.13
CA ALA A 546 -14.80 31.81 0.66
C ALA A 546 -13.46 31.14 0.28
N ALA A 547 -13.46 29.82 0.00
CA ALA A 547 -12.26 29.09 -0.42
C ALA A 547 -11.74 29.57 -1.77
N ILE A 548 -12.65 29.79 -2.73
CA ILE A 548 -12.32 30.30 -4.07
C ILE A 548 -11.79 31.73 -3.97
N ALA A 549 -12.44 32.59 -3.17
CA ALA A 549 -12.00 33.97 -2.95
C ALA A 549 -10.60 34.04 -2.31
N ALA A 550 -10.23 33.05 -1.48
CA ALA A 550 -8.91 32.94 -0.88
C ALA A 550 -7.87 32.19 -1.73
N GLY A 551 -8.23 31.82 -2.97
CA GLY A 551 -7.30 31.20 -3.93
C GLY A 551 -7.06 29.70 -3.75
N TYR A 552 -7.88 28.99 -2.97
CA TYR A 552 -7.77 27.54 -2.79
C TYR A 552 -8.69 26.77 -3.75
N ASP A 553 -8.18 25.64 -4.24
CA ASP A 553 -9.03 24.65 -4.93
C ASP A 553 -10.08 24.08 -3.96
N HIS A 554 -11.33 23.97 -4.44
CA HIS A 554 -12.46 23.53 -3.63
C HIS A 554 -12.27 22.11 -3.08
N SER A 555 -11.72 21.20 -3.87
CA SER A 555 -11.51 19.81 -3.43
C SER A 555 -10.45 19.72 -2.32
N THR A 556 -9.42 20.58 -2.40
CA THR A 556 -8.37 20.70 -1.39
C THR A 556 -8.91 21.29 -0.09
N ALA A 557 -9.61 22.43 -0.16
CA ALA A 557 -10.21 23.06 1.02
C ALA A 557 -11.22 22.14 1.72
N ARG A 558 -12.05 21.43 0.95
CA ARG A 558 -13.01 20.44 1.48
C ARG A 558 -12.32 19.26 2.17
N THR A 559 -11.26 18.74 1.57
CA THR A 559 -10.48 17.63 2.16
C THR A 559 -9.85 18.05 3.49
N VAL A 560 -9.34 19.27 3.56
CA VAL A 560 -8.76 19.83 4.79
C VAL A 560 -9.84 20.07 5.86
N LEU A 561 -11.01 20.57 5.46
CA LEU A 561 -12.16 20.75 6.36
C LEU A 561 -12.62 19.42 6.98
N HIS A 562 -12.70 18.34 6.20
CA HIS A 562 -13.05 17.00 6.71
C HIS A 562 -11.99 16.35 7.58
N LYS A 563 -10.75 16.85 7.55
CA LYS A 563 -9.67 16.43 8.44
C LYS A 563 -9.61 17.26 9.73
N SER A 564 -10.44 18.29 9.86
CA SER A 564 -10.53 19.07 11.08
C SER A 564 -11.36 18.31 12.11
N ASP A 565 -10.84 18.19 13.33
CA ASP A 565 -11.54 17.55 14.46
C ASP A 565 -12.82 18.30 14.86
N ARG A 566 -13.01 19.53 14.36
CA ARG A 566 -14.18 20.38 14.63
C ARG A 566 -15.35 20.13 13.67
N ILE A 567 -15.21 19.26 12.67
CA ILE A 567 -16.24 19.03 11.64
C ILE A 567 -16.59 17.55 11.51
N VAL A 568 -17.88 17.25 11.66
CA VAL A 568 -18.45 15.94 11.37
C VAL A 568 -19.35 16.04 10.14
N SER A 569 -19.13 15.16 9.16
CA SER A 569 -20.01 15.05 7.98
C SER A 569 -21.02 13.93 8.18
N GLU A 570 -22.31 14.25 8.13
CA GLU A 570 -23.41 13.31 8.35
C GLU A 570 -24.50 13.45 7.27
N PRO A 571 -25.32 12.42 7.01
CA PRO A 571 -26.45 12.52 6.08
C PRO A 571 -27.47 13.56 6.55
N ALA A 572 -28.00 14.37 5.62
CA ALA A 572 -29.01 15.38 5.92
C ALA A 572 -30.38 14.75 6.25
N VAL A 573 -30.71 13.60 5.65
CA VAL A 573 -31.95 12.83 5.88
C VAL A 573 -31.65 11.34 5.73
N GLY A 574 -32.00 10.52 6.73
CA GLY A 574 -31.87 9.06 6.69
C GLY A 574 -30.45 8.58 6.33
N ASN A 575 -30.35 7.64 5.37
CA ASN A 575 -29.07 7.11 4.87
C ASN A 575 -28.61 7.79 3.56
N ALA A 576 -28.93 9.07 3.36
CA ALA A 576 -28.58 9.77 2.13
C ALA A 576 -27.05 9.83 1.89
N VAL A 577 -26.61 9.23 0.76
CA VAL A 577 -25.19 9.19 0.38
C VAL A 577 -24.70 10.54 -0.16
N ASN A 578 -25.57 11.25 -0.90
CA ASN A 578 -25.18 12.46 -1.64
C ASN A 578 -25.57 13.76 -0.94
N ASN A 579 -26.53 13.74 -0.02
CA ASN A 579 -26.98 14.93 0.70
C ASN A 579 -26.43 14.89 2.13
N ARG A 580 -25.30 15.55 2.36
CA ARG A 580 -24.60 15.55 3.65
C ARG A 580 -24.54 16.96 4.22
N ILE A 581 -24.67 17.10 5.53
CA ILE A 581 -24.44 18.34 6.28
C ILE A 581 -23.09 18.27 7.00
N TRP A 582 -22.46 19.43 7.24
CA TRP A 582 -21.18 19.55 7.93
C TRP A 582 -21.42 20.20 9.28
N ARG A 583 -21.58 19.38 10.33
CA ARG A 583 -21.87 19.83 11.69
C ARG A 583 -20.58 20.25 12.39
N ILE A 584 -20.62 21.37 13.11
CA ILE A 584 -19.52 21.86 13.94
C ILE A 584 -19.62 21.20 15.32
N VAL A 585 -18.55 20.55 15.76
CA VAL A 585 -18.43 19.97 17.10
C VAL A 585 -17.94 21.06 18.05
N LYS A 586 -18.67 21.31 19.14
CA LYS A 586 -18.23 22.22 20.22
C LYS A 586 -17.35 21.44 21.20
N ASP A 587 -16.32 22.08 21.73
CA ASP A 587 -15.38 21.52 22.72
C ASP A 587 -15.98 21.24 24.12
N ASP A 588 -17.31 21.13 24.26
CA ASP A 588 -17.97 20.89 25.55
C ASP A 588 -18.29 19.40 25.84
N ASP A 589 -17.98 18.46 24.96
CA ASP A 589 -18.10 17.03 25.26
C ASP A 589 -16.80 16.49 25.92
N GLY A 590 -16.44 17.12 27.03
CA GLY A 590 -15.51 16.60 28.02
C GLY A 590 -16.15 15.50 28.87
N GLU A 591 -16.58 14.40 28.25
CA GLU A 591 -16.95 13.16 28.96
C GLU A 591 -16.78 11.94 28.02
N ARG A 592 -15.54 11.48 27.88
CA ARG A 592 -15.26 10.07 27.55
C ARG A 592 -14.53 9.44 28.73
N SER A 593 -15.33 8.85 29.62
CA SER A 593 -14.88 7.90 30.63
C SER A 593 -14.34 6.61 30.00
N ALA A 594 -13.32 6.06 30.68
CA ALA A 594 -12.73 4.72 30.61
C ALA A 594 -11.80 4.38 29.44
#